data_AF-A0AAV4TRT4-F1
#
_entry.id   AF-A0AAV4TRT4-F1
#
_cell.length_a   1.000
_cell.length_b   1.000
_cell.length_c   1.000
_cell.angle_alpha   90.00
_cell.angle_beta   90.00
_cell.angle_gamma   90.00
#
_symmetry.space_group_name_H-M   'P 1'
#
loop_
_entity.id
_entity.type
_entity.pdbx_description
1 polymer ?
#
loop_
_entity_poly.entity_id
_entity_poly.type
_entity_poly.pdbx_seq_one_letter_code
_entity_poly.pdbx_strand_id
1 'polypeptide(L)'
;MLESGDLYIRDTTEHDGSYSFRCHTENTVTKEKKVSMNYSRIIVTEPHHNQPPRVTRRLNRVAVQVGHRATLPCIAQGYPVPSYRWHRAQADQRPPSGPHNIS
;
A
#
# COMPACT_ATOMS: atom_id res chain seq x y z
N MET A 1 -8.40 -0.01 -5.83
CA MET A 1 -7.67 1.27 -5.67
C MET A 1 -8.16 1.91 -4.39
N LEU A 2 -7.26 2.41 -3.56
CA LEU A 2 -7.65 3.16 -2.37
C LEU A 2 -8.19 4.52 -2.82
N GLU A 3 -9.24 5.03 -2.19
CA GLU A 3 -9.90 6.29 -2.54
C GLU A 3 -9.01 7.53 -2.35
N SER A 4 -7.84 7.36 -1.73
CA SER A 4 -6.91 8.44 -1.43
C SER A 4 -6.14 8.96 -2.65
N GLY A 5 -6.13 8.25 -3.78
CA GLY A 5 -5.45 8.68 -5.00
C GLY A 5 -3.92 8.48 -5.00
N ASP A 6 -3.35 7.75 -4.05
CA ASP A 6 -1.90 7.49 -4.03
C ASP A 6 -1.52 6.32 -4.94
N LEU A 7 -0.33 6.43 -5.53
CA LEU A 7 0.30 5.39 -6.32
C LEU A 7 1.20 4.53 -5.42
N TYR A 8 0.98 3.22 -5.45
CA TYR A 8 1.81 2.23 -4.76
C TYR A 8 2.47 1.33 -5.79
N ILE A 9 3.80 1.21 -5.71
CA ILE A 9 4.60 0.30 -6.52
C ILE A 9 5.15 -0.76 -5.56
N ARG A 10 4.96 -2.03 -5.90
CA ARG A 10 5.42 -3.18 -5.13
C ARG A 10 6.55 -3.87 -5.86
N ASP A 11 7.39 -4.56 -5.11
CA ASP A 11 8.50 -5.37 -5.65
C ASP A 11 9.38 -4.56 -6.62
N THR A 12 9.74 -3.34 -6.20
CA THR A 12 10.48 -2.38 -7.02
C THR A 12 11.85 -2.91 -7.41
N THR A 13 12.18 -2.74 -8.68
CA THR A 13 13.47 -3.04 -9.31
C THR A 13 14.12 -1.75 -9.81
N GLU A 14 15.41 -1.78 -10.13
CA GLU A 14 16.11 -0.61 -10.70
C GLU A 14 15.44 -0.09 -11.99
N HIS A 15 14.84 -1.00 -12.78
CA HIS A 15 14.09 -0.65 -13.99
C HIS A 15 12.92 0.30 -13.70
N ASP A 16 12.29 0.19 -12.52
CA ASP A 16 11.17 1.05 -12.16
C ASP A 16 11.56 2.53 -12.01
N GLY A 17 12.84 2.80 -11.70
CA GLY A 17 13.41 4.15 -11.65
C GLY A 17 13.53 4.83 -13.01
N SER A 18 13.45 4.07 -14.11
CA SER A 18 13.46 4.62 -15.47
C SER A 18 12.14 5.27 -15.87
N TYR A 19 11.04 4.92 -15.18
CA TYR A 19 9.72 5.48 -15.46
C TYR A 19 9.53 6.85 -14.81
N SER A 20 8.75 7.70 -15.48
CA SER A 20 8.30 8.98 -14.96
C SER A 20 6.78 8.97 -14.83
N PHE A 21 6.29 9.36 -13.66
CA PHE A 21 4.87 9.31 -13.30
C PHE A 21 4.31 10.73 -13.19
N ARG A 22 3.01 10.88 -13.45
CA ARG A 22 2.28 12.13 -13.21
C ARG A 22 0.86 11.81 -12.78
N CYS A 23 0.26 12.69 -11.98
CA CYS A 23 -1.12 12.53 -11.58
C CYS A 23 -2.04 12.98 -12.71
N HIS A 24 -3.05 12.17 -13.02
CA HIS A 24 -4.11 12.51 -13.95
C HIS A 24 -5.44 12.26 -13.25
N THR A 25 -6.28 13.29 -13.19
CA THR A 25 -7.62 13.23 -12.62
C THR A 25 -8.65 13.51 -13.71
N GLU A 26 -9.78 12.81 -13.62
CA GLU A 26 -10.93 13.01 -14.50
C GLU A 26 -12.17 13.18 -13.64
N ASN A 27 -12.89 14.28 -13.85
CA ASN A 27 -14.19 14.49 -13.23
C ASN A 27 -15.22 13.59 -13.94
N THR A 28 -15.81 12.65 -13.21
CA THR A 28 -16.74 11.67 -13.78
C THR A 28 -18.05 12.28 -14.29
N VAL A 29 -18.44 13.45 -13.78
CA VAL A 29 -19.66 14.18 -14.13
C VAL A 29 -19.41 15.12 -15.31
N THR A 30 -18.44 16.02 -15.18
CA THR A 30 -18.16 17.05 -16.20
C THR A 30 -17.27 16.57 -17.34
N LYS A 31 -16.60 15.42 -17.17
CA LYS A 31 -15.56 14.88 -18.05
C LYS A 31 -14.32 15.76 -18.19
N GLU A 32 -14.17 16.77 -17.32
CA GLU A 32 -12.97 17.60 -17.27
C GLU A 32 -11.77 16.78 -16.81
N LYS A 33 -10.65 16.90 -17.52
CA LYS A 33 -9.39 16.20 -17.22
C LYS A 33 -8.33 17.20 -16.77
N LYS A 34 -7.66 16.91 -15.65
CA LYS A 34 -6.54 17.69 -15.14
C LYS A 34 -5.33 16.81 -14.91
N VAL A 35 -4.17 17.32 -15.31
CA VAL A 35 -2.90 16.62 -15.19
C VAL A 35 -1.95 17.48 -14.37
N SER A 36 -1.21 16.86 -13.45
CA SER A 36 -0.12 17.56 -12.74
C SER A 36 0.93 18.07 -13.73
N MET A 37 1.44 19.29 -13.51
CA MET A 37 2.42 19.92 -14.40
C MET A 37 3.77 19.18 -14.39
N ASN A 38 4.18 18.71 -13.22
CA ASN A 38 5.47 18.07 -13.03
C ASN A 38 5.36 16.55 -13.14
N TYR A 39 6.42 15.95 -13.68
CA TYR A 39 6.67 14.52 -13.57
C TYR A 39 7.44 14.22 -12.30
N SER A 40 7.14 13.08 -11.68
CA SER A 40 7.91 12.50 -10.59
C SER A 40 8.62 11.25 -11.07
N ARG A 41 9.81 10.98 -10.51
CA ARG A 41 10.50 9.70 -10.65
C ARG A 41 10.64 9.09 -9.27
N ILE A 42 10.61 7.77 -9.22
CA ILE A 42 10.95 7.05 -8.00
C ILE A 42 12.46 6.80 -7.99
N ILE A 43 13.05 6.80 -6.80
CA ILE A 43 14.43 6.41 -6.61
C ILE A 43 14.40 5.06 -5.91
N VAL A 44 14.91 4.03 -6.59
CA VAL A 44 15.01 2.69 -6.03
C VAL A 44 16.40 2.54 -5.43
N THR A 45 16.45 2.25 -4.14
CA THR A 45 17.69 2.09 -3.38
C THR A 45 17.77 0.66 -2.87
N GLU A 46 18.92 0.02 -3.04
CA GLU A 46 19.13 -1.34 -2.54
C GLU A 46 19.20 -1.35 -1.00
N PRO A 47 18.45 -2.22 -0.33
CA PRO A 47 18.53 -2.35 1.12
C PRO A 47 19.88 -2.98 1.54
N HIS A 48 20.64 -2.27 2.37
CA HIS A 48 21.95 -2.74 2.85
C HIS A 48 21.88 -3.85 3.92
N HIS A 49 20.71 -4.08 4.52
CA HIS A 49 20.51 -5.07 5.57
C HIS A 49 19.02 -5.43 5.69
N ASN A 50 18.73 -6.47 6.47
CA ASN A 50 17.38 -6.91 6.79
C ASN A 50 16.60 -5.79 7.51
N GLN A 51 15.48 -5.35 6.95
CA GLN A 51 14.63 -4.31 7.53
C GLN A 51 13.30 -4.92 7.99
N PRO A 52 12.97 -4.86 9.29
CA PRO A 52 11.75 -5.48 9.81
C PRO A 52 10.50 -4.84 9.19
N PRO A 53 9.42 -5.62 8.95
CA PRO A 53 8.18 -5.08 8.42
C PRO A 53 7.60 -3.95 9.29
N ARG A 54 7.40 -2.78 8.69
CA ARG A 54 6.76 -1.63 9.31
C ARG A 54 5.50 -1.27 8.54
N VAL A 55 4.35 -1.30 9.22
CA VAL A 55 3.09 -0.81 8.65
C VAL A 55 3.17 0.70 8.52
N THR A 56 3.30 1.20 7.29
CA THR A 56 3.36 2.63 6.99
C THR A 56 1.98 3.23 6.82
N ARG A 57 0.99 2.42 6.42
CA ARG A 57 -0.38 2.90 6.27
C ARG A 57 -1.43 1.85 6.52
N ARG A 58 -2.44 2.24 7.31
CA ARG A 58 -3.60 1.44 7.65
C ARG A 58 -4.79 2.34 7.99
N LEU A 59 -6.01 1.80 7.89
CA LEU A 59 -7.18 2.41 8.51
C LEU A 59 -7.51 1.66 9.80
N ASN A 60 -7.64 2.39 10.90
CA ASN A 60 -7.98 1.79 12.20
C ASN A 60 -9.46 1.41 12.29
N ARG A 61 -10.33 2.13 11.57
CA ARG A 61 -11.77 1.87 11.48
C ARG A 61 -12.25 2.20 10.08
N VAL A 62 -13.15 1.37 9.56
CA VAL A 62 -13.85 1.59 8.29
C VAL A 62 -15.34 1.43 8.56
N ALA A 63 -16.12 2.45 8.25
CA ALA A 63 -17.58 2.42 8.31
C ALA A 63 -18.11 2.19 6.91
N VAL A 64 -19.03 1.23 6.76
CA VAL A 64 -19.66 0.90 5.48
C VAL A 64 -21.11 0.55 5.74
N GLN A 65 -22.00 0.86 4.78
CA GLN A 65 -23.40 0.44 4.88
C GLN A 65 -23.50 -1.09 4.86
N VAL A 66 -24.51 -1.60 5.56
CA VAL A 66 -24.80 -3.04 5.54
C VAL A 66 -25.03 -3.49 4.09
N GLY A 67 -24.47 -4.66 3.74
CA GLY A 67 -24.53 -5.21 2.37
C GLY A 67 -23.52 -4.60 1.39
N HIS A 68 -22.75 -3.57 1.77
CA HIS A 68 -21.72 -2.98 0.91
C HIS A 68 -20.32 -3.50 1.22
N ARG A 69 -19.41 -3.41 0.25
CA ARG A 69 -18.03 -3.92 0.36
C ARG A 69 -17.15 -2.98 1.19
N ALA A 70 -16.54 -3.48 2.26
CA ALA A 70 -15.48 -2.80 2.99
C ALA A 70 -14.10 -3.08 2.38
N THR A 71 -13.21 -2.09 2.37
CA THR A 71 -11.79 -2.27 2.04
C THR A 71 -10.94 -1.87 3.23
N LEU A 72 -10.11 -2.79 3.73
CA LEU A 72 -9.17 -2.54 4.84
C LEU A 72 -7.76 -2.40 4.27
N PRO A 73 -7.22 -1.18 4.09
CA PRO A 73 -5.84 -1.00 3.67
C PRO A 73 -4.88 -1.45 4.77
N CYS A 74 -3.88 -2.22 4.39
CA CYS A 74 -2.68 -2.46 5.17
C CYS A 74 -1.49 -2.43 4.20
N ILE A 75 -0.62 -1.44 4.37
CA ILE A 75 0.58 -1.24 3.58
C ILE A 75 1.75 -1.24 4.56
N ALA A 76 2.70 -2.12 4.30
CA ALA A 76 3.92 -2.30 5.06
C ALA A 76 5.13 -2.27 4.13
N GLN A 77 6.25 -1.79 4.67
CA GLN A 77 7.56 -1.77 4.03
C GLN A 77 8.55 -2.59 4.86
N GLY A 78 9.53 -3.19 4.20
CA GLY A 78 10.57 -4.00 4.83
C GLY A 78 11.38 -4.74 3.77
N TYR A 79 12.50 -5.31 4.18
CA TYR A 79 13.33 -6.16 3.34
C TYR A 79 13.74 -7.43 4.12
N PRO A 80 13.48 -8.64 3.59
CA PRO A 80 12.68 -8.94 2.39
C PRO A 80 11.26 -8.37 2.42
N VAL A 81 10.62 -8.32 1.25
CA VAL A 81 9.27 -7.77 1.10
C VAL A 81 8.30 -8.49 2.05
N PRO A 82 7.51 -7.75 2.88
CA PRO A 82 6.62 -8.36 3.85
C PRO A 82 5.50 -9.21 3.23
N SER A 83 5.20 -10.34 3.86
CA SER A 83 3.99 -11.11 3.61
C SER A 83 2.80 -10.59 4.43
N TYR A 84 1.58 -10.81 3.94
CA TYR A 84 0.36 -10.28 4.55
C TYR A 84 -0.57 -11.42 4.95
N ARG A 85 -1.09 -11.35 6.18
CA ARG A 85 -2.15 -12.23 6.66
C ARG A 85 -3.19 -11.41 7.41
N TRP A 86 -4.45 -11.60 7.07
CA TRP A 86 -5.57 -10.96 7.74
C TRP A 86 -6.21 -11.92 8.74
N HIS A 87 -6.52 -11.40 9.93
CA HIS A 87 -7.20 -12.12 10.99
C HIS A 87 -8.46 -11.35 11.37
N ARG A 88 -9.55 -12.07 11.65
CA ARG A 88 -10.72 -11.48 12.31
C ARG A 88 -10.43 -11.43 13.80
N ALA A 89 -10.49 -10.25 14.39
CA ALA A 89 -10.40 -10.11 15.84
C ALA A 89 -11.62 -10.81 16.46
N GLN A 90 -11.40 -11.97 17.06
CA GLN A 90 -12.30 -12.49 18.09
C GLN A 90 -11.90 -11.82 19.39
N ALA A 91 -12.86 -11.51 20.27
CA ALA A 91 -12.60 -10.79 21.52
C ALA A 91 -11.54 -11.47 22.43
N ASP A 92 -11.18 -12.73 22.14
CA ASP A 92 -10.31 -13.58 22.96
C ASP A 92 -9.02 -14.05 22.23
N GLN A 93 -8.69 -13.51 21.05
CA GLN A 93 -7.47 -13.91 20.31
C GLN A 93 -6.46 -12.78 20.24
N ARG A 94 -5.38 -12.90 21.03
CA ARG A 94 -4.16 -12.09 20.91
C ARG A 94 -3.50 -12.43 19.56
N PRO A 95 -3.08 -11.44 18.75
CA PRO A 95 -2.36 -11.74 17.52
C PRO A 95 -1.10 -12.56 17.84
N PRO A 96 -0.77 -13.60 17.06
CA PRO A 96 0.40 -14.41 17.32
C PRO A 96 1.65 -13.53 17.26
N SER A 97 2.40 -13.50 18.36
CA SER A 97 3.66 -12.78 18.51
C SER A 97 4.82 -13.68 18.10
N GLY A 98 5.46 -13.41 16.96
CA GLY A 98 6.79 -13.94 16.64
C GLY A 98 6.98 -14.43 15.20
N PRO A 99 8.24 -14.47 14.71
CA PRO A 99 8.56 -14.81 13.33
C PRO A 99 8.46 -16.33 13.15
N HIS A 100 7.66 -16.77 12.19
CA HIS A 100 7.74 -18.15 11.72
C HIS A 100 8.92 -18.27 10.75
N ASN A 101 10.02 -18.85 11.21
CA ASN A 101 11.07 -19.36 10.33
C ASN A 101 10.46 -20.44 9.44
N ILE A 102 10.50 -20.24 8.13
CA ILE A 102 10.17 -21.26 7.15
C ILE A 102 11.50 -21.95 6.81
N SER A 103 11.64 -23.19 7.30
CA SER A 103 12.62 -24.18 6.85
C SER A 103 12.40 -24.56 5.39
#